data_AF-A0A927JF76-F1
#
_entry.id   AF-A0A927JF76-F1
#
_cell.length_a   1.000
_cell.length_b   1.000
_cell.length_c   1.000
_cell.angle_alpha   90.00
_cell.angle_beta   90.00
_cell.angle_gamma   90.00
#
_symmetry.space_group_name_H-M   'P 1'
#
loop_
_entity.id
_entity.type
_entity.pdbx_description
1 polymer ?
#
loop_
_entity_poly.entity_id
_entity_poly.type
_entity_poly.pdbx_seq_one_letter_code
_entity_poly.pdbx_strand_id
1 'polypeptide(L)'
;ARVQREQSDLLDHQFLGLTDIQQAAGPGAGFDTLAVFESYPVDKAGDGDTDLAGMRLLGASGSDATHYPFTLLAFAEPDLRLKLNYFASIADEPAARALLDRVARVLDAFAGDASVRVG
;
A
#
# COMPACT_ATOMS: atom_id res chain seq x y z
N ALA A 1 7.56 16.60 6.66
CA ALA A 1 8.34 17.25 5.58
C ALA A 1 9.55 16.43 5.10
N ARG A 2 10.35 15.77 5.97
CA ARG A 2 11.51 14.95 5.53
C ARG A 2 11.13 13.85 4.53
N VAL A 3 10.20 12.97 4.90
CA VAL A 3 9.77 11.82 4.07
C VAL A 3 9.24 12.29 2.71
N GLN A 4 8.40 13.33 2.68
CA GLN A 4 7.89 13.87 1.42
C GLN A 4 9.01 14.36 0.49
N ARG A 5 10.03 15.05 1.03
CA ARG A 5 11.21 15.44 0.23
C ARG A 5 11.99 14.24 -0.27
N GLU A 6 12.30 13.29 0.61
CA GLU A 6 13.01 12.06 0.23
C GLU A 6 12.26 11.29 -0.87
N GLN A 7 10.92 11.21 -0.81
CA GLN A 7 10.10 10.59 -1.87
C GLN A 7 10.06 11.42 -3.16
N SER A 8 10.01 12.76 -3.06
CA SER A 8 10.05 13.64 -4.22
C SER A 8 11.39 13.59 -4.94
N ASP A 9 12.50 13.56 -4.21
CA ASP A 9 13.85 13.47 -4.77
C ASP A 9 14.07 12.14 -5.54
N LEU A 10 13.29 11.09 -5.23
CA LEU A 10 13.33 9.81 -5.91
C LEU A 10 12.46 9.73 -7.17
N LEU A 11 11.59 10.70 -7.45
CA LEU A 11 10.65 10.67 -8.59
C LEU A 11 11.38 10.52 -9.92
N ASP A 12 12.50 11.21 -10.08
CA ASP A 12 13.33 11.17 -11.30
C ASP A 12 14.05 9.83 -11.51
N HIS A 13 13.93 8.88 -10.57
CA HIS A 13 14.62 7.58 -10.57
C HIS A 13 13.67 6.38 -10.49
N GLN A 14 12.35 6.57 -10.49
CA GLN A 14 11.36 5.48 -10.34
C GLN A 14 11.30 4.50 -11.52
N PHE A 15 12.00 4.78 -12.62
CA PHE A 15 12.12 3.87 -13.75
C PHE A 15 13.09 2.70 -13.49
N LEU A 16 13.90 2.77 -12.43
CA LEU A 16 14.84 1.70 -12.08
C LEU A 16 14.08 0.51 -11.47
N GLY A 17 14.30 -0.67 -12.04
CA GLY A 17 13.77 -1.91 -11.49
C GLY A 17 14.41 -2.23 -10.14
N LEU A 18 13.67 -2.90 -9.26
CA LEU A 18 14.18 -3.29 -7.93
C LEU A 18 15.45 -4.16 -8.03
N THR A 19 15.53 -5.04 -9.04
CA THR A 19 16.72 -5.86 -9.28
C THR A 19 17.96 -5.00 -9.55
N ASP A 20 17.83 -3.95 -10.37
CA ASP A 20 18.95 -3.05 -10.69
C ASP A 20 19.38 -2.25 -9.47
N ILE A 21 18.41 -1.78 -8.66
CA ILE A 21 18.66 -1.11 -7.39
C ILE A 21 19.43 -2.02 -6.44
N GLN A 22 19.01 -3.28 -6.30
CA GLN A 22 19.66 -4.27 -5.44
C GLN A 22 21.06 -4.65 -5.91
N GLN A 23 21.28 -4.74 -7.23
CA GLN A 23 22.61 -4.97 -7.78
C GLN A 23 23.57 -3.82 -7.47
N ALA A 24 23.10 -2.57 -7.55
CA ALA A 24 23.92 -1.39 -7.32
C ALA A 24 24.19 -1.12 -5.82
N ALA A 25 23.16 -1.25 -4.97
CA ALA A 25 23.23 -0.93 -3.55
C ALA A 25 23.63 -2.12 -2.66
N GLY A 26 23.58 -3.34 -3.20
CA GLY A 26 23.96 -4.57 -2.50
C GLY A 26 22.89 -5.09 -1.53
N PRO A 27 23.25 -6.07 -0.67
CA PRO A 27 22.30 -6.81 0.18
C PRO A 27 21.48 -5.95 1.17
N GLY A 28 21.92 -4.71 1.44
CA GLY A 28 21.21 -3.78 2.32
C GLY A 28 19.96 -3.14 1.68
N ALA A 29 19.77 -3.26 0.36
CA ALA A 29 18.60 -2.78 -0.36
C ALA A 29 17.43 -3.78 -0.33
N GLY A 30 17.20 -4.37 0.84
CA GLY A 30 16.08 -5.27 1.12
C GLY A 30 15.03 -4.58 1.99
N PHE A 31 13.78 -5.00 1.84
CA PHE A 31 12.66 -4.59 2.70
C PHE A 31 11.69 -5.75 2.87
N ASP A 32 11.07 -5.82 4.04
CA ASP A 32 10.10 -6.86 4.42
C ASP A 32 8.65 -6.40 4.25
N THR A 33 8.45 -5.10 4.02
CA THR A 33 7.14 -4.45 4.01
C THR A 33 7.00 -3.64 2.74
N LEU A 34 5.92 -3.88 2.00
CA LEU A 34 5.50 -3.04 0.88
C LEU A 34 4.33 -2.15 1.31
N ALA A 35 4.39 -0.86 1.00
CA ALA A 35 3.29 0.07 1.21
C ALA A 35 2.84 0.63 -0.15
N VAL A 36 1.57 0.44 -0.47
CA VAL A 36 0.97 0.88 -1.74
C VAL A 36 -0.13 1.88 -1.42
N PHE A 37 -0.07 3.06 -2.05
CA PHE A 37 -1.13 4.05 -1.99
C PHE A 37 -1.76 4.20 -3.36
N GLU A 38 -3.05 3.87 -3.45
CA GLU A 38 -3.83 3.99 -4.67
C GLU A 38 -4.71 5.23 -4.57
N SER A 39 -4.27 6.28 -5.26
CA SER A 39 -4.98 7.57 -5.36
C SER A 39 -5.94 7.66 -6.55
N TYR A 40 -6.07 6.59 -7.32
CA TYR A 40 -6.96 6.51 -8.48
C TYR A 40 -7.92 5.35 -8.30
N PRO A 41 -9.15 5.43 -8.84
CA PRO A 41 -10.12 4.38 -8.67
C PRO A 41 -9.72 3.15 -9.51
N VAL A 42 -8.96 2.24 -8.90
CA VAL A 42 -8.74 0.90 -9.47
C VAL A 42 -10.08 0.13 -9.52
N ASP A 43 -10.99 0.43 -8.57
CA ASP A 43 -12.33 -0.15 -8.50
C ASP A 43 -13.29 0.36 -9.62
N LYS A 44 -13.03 1.48 -10.32
CA LYS A 44 -13.90 1.94 -11.41
C LYS A 44 -13.73 1.16 -12.72
N ALA A 45 -12.68 0.36 -12.85
CA ALA A 45 -12.63 -0.62 -13.93
C ALA A 45 -13.63 -1.77 -13.72
N GLY A 46 -14.12 -1.97 -12.48
CA GLY A 46 -15.09 -2.99 -12.09
C GLY A 46 -16.47 -2.48 -11.67
N ASP A 47 -16.70 -1.16 -11.65
CA ASP A 47 -18.05 -0.61 -11.52
C ASP A 47 -18.84 -1.05 -12.76
N GLY A 48 -19.81 -1.94 -12.54
CA GLY A 48 -20.51 -2.73 -13.55
C GLY A 48 -21.48 -1.96 -14.45
N ASP A 49 -21.05 -0.79 -14.95
CA ASP A 49 -21.68 0.02 -16.00
C ASP A 49 -20.85 0.05 -17.30
N THR A 50 -19.68 -0.58 -17.32
CA THR A 50 -18.94 -0.77 -18.58
C THR A 50 -19.55 -1.94 -19.35
N ASP A 51 -20.46 -1.65 -20.29
CA ASP A 51 -20.96 -2.64 -21.26
C ASP A 51 -19.85 -3.00 -22.26
N LEU A 52 -19.10 -4.06 -21.97
CA LEU A 52 -18.14 -4.64 -22.89
C LEU A 52 -18.86 -5.60 -23.84
N ALA A 53 -19.60 -5.04 -24.81
CA ALA A 53 -20.28 -5.81 -25.85
C ALA A 53 -21.22 -6.93 -25.32
N GLY A 54 -22.01 -6.63 -24.29
CA GLY A 54 -22.95 -7.56 -23.66
C GLY A 54 -22.39 -8.30 -22.45
N MET A 55 -21.16 -8.02 -22.01
CA MET A 55 -20.57 -8.58 -20.80
C MET A 55 -20.52 -7.53 -19.69
N ARG A 56 -21.09 -7.88 -18.52
CA ARG A 56 -21.02 -7.06 -17.31
C ARG A 56 -19.88 -7.54 -16.42
N LEU A 57 -18.94 -6.66 -16.11
CA LEU A 57 -17.92 -6.94 -15.10
C LEU A 57 -18.58 -6.80 -13.71
N LEU A 58 -18.64 -7.90 -12.95
CA LEU A 58 -19.27 -7.96 -11.63
C LEU A 58 -18.32 -7.57 -10.48
N GLY A 59 -17.06 -7.28 -10.82
CA GLY A 59 -15.97 -6.95 -9.91
C GLY A 59 -14.64 -7.41 -10.48
N ALA A 60 -13.57 -6.67 -10.17
CA ALA A 60 -12.20 -7.09 -10.43
C ALA A 60 -11.52 -7.38 -9.08
N SER A 61 -10.94 -8.56 -8.91
CA SER A 61 -10.10 -8.87 -7.75
C SER A 61 -8.66 -9.02 -8.20
N GLY A 62 -7.83 -8.06 -7.81
CA GLY A 62 -6.37 -8.19 -7.89
C GLY A 62 -5.88 -9.04 -6.72
N SER A 63 -5.40 -10.25 -6.99
CA SER A 63 -4.56 -10.96 -6.04
C SER A 63 -3.12 -10.49 -6.24
N ASP A 64 -2.77 -9.39 -5.58
CA ASP A 64 -1.37 -9.01 -5.43
C ASP A 64 -0.68 -10.06 -4.54
N ALA A 65 -0.15 -11.10 -5.18
CA ALA A 65 0.78 -12.05 -4.57
C ALA A 65 2.12 -11.33 -4.38
N THR A 66 2.16 -10.42 -3.43
CA THR A 66 3.37 -9.71 -3.06
C THR A 66 4.33 -10.68 -2.40
N HIS A 67 5.57 -10.73 -2.88
CA HIS A 67 6.64 -11.53 -2.29
C HIS A 67 7.13 -11.00 -0.93
N TYR A 68 6.42 -10.04 -0.33
CA TYR A 68 6.79 -9.36 0.92
C TYR A 68 5.97 -9.87 2.11
N PRO A 69 6.61 -10.18 3.25
CA PRO A 69 5.98 -10.60 4.50
C PRO A 69 4.73 -9.78 4.89
N PHE A 70 4.80 -8.45 4.78
CA PHE A 70 3.67 -7.55 4.96
C PHE A 70 3.46 -6.68 3.72
N THR A 71 2.21 -6.49 3.33
CA THR A 71 1.82 -5.48 2.33
C THR A 71 0.64 -4.67 2.83
N LEU A 72 0.86 -3.37 3.04
CA LEU A 72 -0.16 -2.40 3.42
C LEU A 72 -0.66 -1.68 2.15
N LEU A 73 -1.94 -1.82 1.85
CA LEU A 73 -2.61 -1.09 0.79
C LEU A 73 -3.50 -0.02 1.40
N ALA A 74 -3.45 1.19 0.84
CA ALA A 74 -4.27 2.32 1.21
C ALA A 74 -5.03 2.85 -0.02
N PHE A 75 -6.36 2.81 0.04
CA PHE A 75 -7.26 3.24 -1.03
C PHE A 75 -7.98 4.52 -0.58
N ALA A 76 -7.95 5.58 -1.39
CA ALA A 76 -8.43 6.90 -0.96
C ALA A 76 -9.93 7.17 -1.19
N GLU A 77 -10.66 6.37 -1.99
CA GLU A 77 -12.03 6.68 -2.41
C GLU A 77 -13.07 5.61 -1.97
N PRO A 78 -14.29 6.02 -1.58
CA PRO A 78 -14.71 7.38 -1.19
C PRO A 78 -14.18 7.81 0.19
N ASP A 79 -13.75 6.83 0.99
CA ASP A 79 -13.12 7.00 2.29
C ASP A 79 -11.78 6.24 2.29
N LEU A 80 -10.84 6.65 3.15
CA LEU A 80 -9.58 5.93 3.31
C LEU A 80 -9.83 4.51 3.83
N ARG A 81 -9.55 3.50 2.99
CA ARG A 81 -9.57 2.09 3.38
C ARG A 81 -8.15 1.56 3.48
N LEU A 82 -7.86 0.83 4.54
CA LEU A 82 -6.59 0.13 4.72
C LEU A 82 -6.79 -1.38 4.63
N LYS A 83 -5.90 -2.05 3.89
CA LYS A 83 -5.85 -3.52 3.80
C LYS A 83 -4.43 -3.97 4.11
N LEU A 84 -4.31 -4.99 4.96
CA LEU A 84 -3.03 -5.62 5.27
C LEU A 84 -3.04 -7.05 4.76
N ASN A 85 -2.21 -7.34 3.77
CA ASN A 85 -1.86 -8.70 3.38
C ASN A 85 -0.63 -9.13 4.20
N TYR A 86 -0.62 -10.39 4.64
CA TYR A 86 0.48 -10.95 5.42
C TYR A 86 0.59 -12.46 5.19
N PHE A 87 1.77 -13.03 5.44
CA PHE A 87 1.94 -14.48 5.43
C PHE A 87 1.45 -15.10 6.75
N ALA A 88 0.64 -16.15 6.67
CA ALA A 88 0.16 -16.84 7.87
C ALA A 88 1.31 -17.49 8.69
N SER A 89 2.50 -17.63 8.11
CA SER A 89 3.70 -18.12 8.80
C SER A 89 4.37 -17.08 9.71
N ILE A 90 4.06 -15.79 9.55
CA ILE A 90 4.70 -14.70 10.33
C ILE A 90 3.76 -14.02 11.32
N ALA A 91 2.45 -14.09 11.08
CA ALA A 91 1.43 -13.47 11.93
C ALA A 91 0.12 -14.24 11.82
N ASP A 92 -0.65 -14.23 12.91
CA ASP A 92 -2.05 -14.64 12.90
C ASP A 92 -2.97 -13.43 12.66
N GLU A 93 -4.26 -13.72 12.43
CA GLU A 93 -5.26 -12.68 12.16
C GLU A 93 -5.38 -11.66 13.30
N PRO A 94 -5.43 -12.06 14.59
CA PRO A 94 -5.46 -11.10 15.69
C PRO A 94 -4.24 -10.15 15.71
N ALA A 95 -3.02 -10.67 15.49
CA ALA A 95 -1.82 -9.84 15.45
C ALA A 95 -1.80 -8.88 14.26
N ALA A 96 -2.15 -9.38 13.06
CA ALA A 96 -2.26 -8.56 11.86
C ALA A 96 -3.32 -7.45 12.03
N ARG A 97 -4.46 -7.78 12.66
CA ARG A 97 -5.51 -6.82 12.94
C ARG A 97 -5.05 -5.74 13.93
N ALA A 98 -4.39 -6.13 15.01
CA ALA A 98 -3.83 -5.19 15.97
C ALA A 98 -2.80 -4.23 15.35
N LEU A 99 -1.99 -4.72 14.41
CA LEU A 99 -1.05 -3.90 13.64
C LEU A 99 -1.81 -2.88 12.77
N LEU A 100 -2.83 -3.33 12.03
CA LEU A 100 -3.65 -2.46 11.18
C LEU A 100 -4.37 -1.38 11.99
N ASP A 101 -4.96 -1.75 13.13
CA ASP A 101 -5.63 -0.81 14.04
C ASP A 101 -4.63 0.20 14.66
N ARG A 102 -3.37 -0.19 14.88
CA ARG A 102 -2.32 0.75 15.32
C ARG A 102 -1.97 1.75 14.21
N VAL A 103 -1.86 1.31 12.96
CA VAL A 103 -1.65 2.21 11.82
C VAL A 103 -2.80 3.21 11.71
N ALA A 104 -4.04 2.74 11.77
CA ALA A 104 -5.24 3.59 11.72
C ALA A 104 -5.21 4.67 12.81
N ARG A 105 -4.92 4.29 14.07
CA ARG A 105 -4.80 5.25 15.18
C ARG A 105 -3.73 6.32 14.97
N VAL A 106 -2.60 5.97 14.36
CA VAL A 106 -1.54 6.94 14.05
C VAL A 106 -2.01 7.91 12.97
N LEU A 107 -2.71 7.43 11.94
CA LEU A 107 -3.28 8.28 10.90
C LEU A 107 -4.36 9.22 11.45
N ASP A 108 -5.23 8.73 12.34
CA ASP A 108 -6.24 9.56 13.01
C ASP A 108 -5.60 10.66 13.86
N ALA A 109 -4.57 10.30 14.64
CA ALA A 109 -3.83 11.27 15.44
C ALA A 109 -3.16 12.33 14.56
N PHE A 110 -2.55 11.91 13.45
CA PHE A 110 -1.90 12.82 12.50
C PHE A 110 -2.91 13.74 11.79
N ALA A 111 -4.11 13.24 11.46
CA ALA A 111 -5.17 14.03 10.86
C ALA A 111 -5.74 15.08 11.83
N GLY A 112 -5.77 14.78 13.13
CA GLY A 112 -6.18 15.73 14.17
C GLY A 112 -5.10 16.76 14.52
N ASP A 113 -3.84 16.34 14.66
CA ASP A 113 -2.69 17.21 14.90
C ASP A 113 -1.38 16.57 14.38
N ALA A 114 -0.90 17.09 13.26
CA ALA A 114 0.32 16.62 12.59
C ALA A 114 1.61 16.91 13.38
N SER A 115 1.55 17.64 14.50
CA SER A 115 2.71 17.92 15.36
C SER A 115 2.91 16.89 16.49
N VAL A 116 1.92 16.02 16.71
CA VAL A 116 1.99 14.97 17.74
C VAL A 116 3.10 13.99 17.40
N ARG A 117 3.92 13.64 18.40
CA ARG A 117 4.97 12.63 18.25
C ARG A 117 4.33 11.25 18.11
N VAL A 118 4.75 10.51 17.09
CA VAL A 118 4.46 9.08 16.96
C VAL A 118 5.37 8.34 17.94
N GLY A 119 4.80 7.71 18.97
CA GLY A 119 5.58 6.99 20.00
C GLY A 119 4.73 6.44 21.12
#